data_AF-A0A2E6W7T0-F1
#
_entry.id   AF-A0A2E6W7T0-F1
#
_cell.length_a   1.000
_cell.length_b   1.000
_cell.length_c   1.000
_cell.angle_alpha   90.00
_cell.angle_beta   90.00
_cell.angle_gamma   90.00
#
_symmetry.space_group_name_H-M   'P 1'
#
loop_
_entity.id
_entity.type
_entity.pdbx_description
1 polymer ?
#
loop_
_entity_poly.entity_id
_entity_poly.type
_entity_poly.pdbx_seq_one_letter_code
_entity_poly.pdbx_strand_id
1 'polypeptide(L)'
;MSYRIVPQLLPIDDSTRQMIEDLVHTKGSYIFNPDRKRWQTQLKPSHPFHHQFATALEHLGVVRGRTIGPMFALHSKAGCKQQQWHYDYDPALVESVRKKPCGVVLALEDGTTLSIYGEGDVALKAGDCLIFDGDCVHAGSKYEKANTRVHVYLDVPTIDRRLNRTWFFQKKNLSP
;
A
#
# COMPACT_ATOMS: atom_id res chain seq x y z
N MET A 1 12.22 -10.42 7.38
CA MET A 1 11.13 -9.51 6.95
C MET A 1 11.70 -8.60 5.90
N SER A 2 11.14 -8.58 4.69
CA SER A 2 11.68 -7.81 3.58
C SER A 2 10.66 -6.80 3.10
N TYR A 3 10.87 -5.55 3.47
CA TYR A 3 10.47 -4.45 2.61
C TYR A 3 11.71 -3.94 1.87
N ARG A 4 11.49 -3.24 0.76
CA ARG A 4 12.52 -2.49 0.05
C ARG A 4 11.93 -1.24 -0.56
N ILE A 5 12.75 -0.20 -0.66
CA ILE A 5 12.40 1.04 -1.34
C ILE A 5 13.06 1.04 -2.72
N VAL A 6 12.30 1.42 -3.74
CA VAL A 6 12.76 1.69 -5.09
C VAL A 6 12.62 3.19 -5.31
N PRO A 7 13.72 3.95 -5.29
CA PRO A 7 13.65 5.39 -5.44
C PRO A 7 13.23 5.75 -6.86
N GLN A 8 12.38 6.77 -7.00
CA GLN A 8 12.00 7.37 -8.29
C GLN A 8 11.56 6.33 -9.34
N LEU A 9 10.74 5.37 -8.94
CA LEU A 9 10.19 4.36 -9.86
C LEU A 9 9.33 5.01 -10.95
N LEU A 10 8.57 6.04 -10.58
CA LEU A 10 7.72 6.77 -11.51
C LEU A 10 7.77 8.27 -11.17
N PRO A 11 8.11 9.16 -12.12
CA PRO A 11 8.04 10.59 -11.88
C PRO A 11 6.58 11.01 -11.66
N ILE A 12 6.33 11.79 -10.61
CA ILE A 12 5.00 12.30 -10.27
C ILE A 12 5.00 13.82 -10.41
N ASP A 13 4.22 14.33 -11.34
CA ASP A 13 3.95 15.76 -11.45
C ASP A 13 2.68 16.16 -10.67
N ASP A 14 2.53 17.46 -10.42
CA ASP A 14 1.40 18.00 -9.67
C ASP A 14 0.05 17.72 -10.34
N SER A 15 0.01 17.64 -11.67
CA SER A 15 -1.21 17.35 -12.42
C SER A 15 -1.69 15.92 -12.15
N THR A 16 -0.77 14.96 -12.19
CA THR A 16 -1.02 13.55 -11.89
C THR A 16 -1.44 13.38 -10.44
N ARG A 17 -0.70 14.01 -9.51
CA ARG A 17 -1.04 14.02 -8.08
C ARG A 17 -2.46 14.53 -7.84
N GLN A 18 -2.80 15.71 -8.36
CA GLN A 18 -4.10 16.34 -8.19
C GLN A 18 -5.22 15.51 -8.81
N MET A 19 -5.02 14.97 -10.02
CA MET A 19 -6.00 14.10 -10.68
C MET A 19 -6.37 12.88 -9.83
N ILE A 20 -5.37 12.23 -9.23
CA ILE A 20 -5.59 11.06 -8.38
C ILE A 20 -6.23 11.45 -7.05
N GLU A 21 -5.80 12.57 -6.46
CA GLU A 21 -6.41 13.11 -5.24
C GLU A 21 -7.90 13.44 -5.44
N ASP A 22 -8.23 14.16 -6.51
CA ASP A 22 -9.61 14.54 -6.86
C ASP A 22 -10.50 13.31 -7.07
N LEU A 23 -9.95 12.25 -7.66
CA LEU A 23 -10.65 10.99 -7.83
C LEU A 23 -11.02 10.36 -6.47
N VAL A 24 -10.11 10.41 -5.48
CA VAL A 24 -10.39 9.92 -4.12
C VAL A 24 -11.42 10.81 -3.44
N HIS A 25 -11.35 12.13 -3.56
CA HIS A 25 -12.36 13.01 -2.95
C HIS A 25 -13.76 12.83 -3.57
N THR A 26 -13.82 12.57 -4.88
CA THR A 26 -15.10 12.45 -5.60
C THR A 26 -15.76 11.08 -5.44
N LYS A 27 -14.95 10.01 -5.43
CA LYS A 27 -15.46 8.62 -5.49
C LYS A 27 -15.04 7.76 -4.30
N GLY A 28 -14.30 8.32 -3.36
CA GLY A 28 -13.70 7.56 -2.27
C GLY A 28 -14.70 7.15 -1.20
N SER A 29 -14.42 6.00 -0.60
CA SER A 29 -15.12 5.52 0.59
C SER A 29 -14.14 5.40 1.75
N TYR A 30 -14.68 5.44 2.98
CA TYR A 30 -13.86 5.27 4.18
C TYR A 30 -13.19 3.90 4.20
N ILE A 31 -11.92 3.88 4.58
CA ILE A 31 -11.20 2.64 4.86
C ILE A 31 -11.13 2.40 6.36
N PHE A 32 -10.81 1.15 6.71
CA PHE A 32 -10.54 0.74 8.08
C PHE A 32 -9.52 1.69 8.74
N ASN A 33 -9.95 2.51 9.69
CA ASN A 33 -9.13 3.52 10.35
C ASN A 33 -9.87 4.06 11.59
N PRO A 34 -9.20 4.24 12.75
CA PRO A 34 -9.87 4.57 14.02
C PRO A 34 -10.61 5.92 14.05
N ASP A 35 -10.34 6.85 13.13
CA ASP A 35 -10.89 8.21 13.17
C ASP A 35 -11.59 8.64 11.87
N ARG A 36 -11.82 7.71 10.94
CA ARG A 36 -12.44 7.98 9.64
C ARG A 36 -11.75 9.10 8.83
N LYS A 37 -10.45 9.34 9.02
CA LYS A 37 -9.69 10.32 8.22
C LYS A 37 -8.93 9.73 7.03
N ARG A 38 -9.39 8.59 6.51
CA ARG A 38 -8.79 7.93 5.35
C ARG A 38 -9.86 7.46 4.39
N TRP A 39 -9.61 7.72 3.11
CA TRP A 39 -10.45 7.33 1.99
C TRP A 39 -9.63 6.55 0.99
N GLN A 40 -10.29 5.66 0.27
CA GLN A 40 -9.71 5.06 -0.93
C GLN A 40 -10.74 4.99 -2.04
N THR A 41 -10.25 4.95 -3.27
CA THR A 41 -11.03 4.57 -4.45
C THR A 41 -10.19 3.66 -5.33
N GLN A 42 -10.84 2.74 -6.02
CA GLN A 42 -10.13 1.83 -6.92
C GLN A 42 -9.73 2.57 -8.20
N LEU A 43 -8.44 2.49 -8.55
CA LEU A 43 -7.96 2.84 -9.87
C LEU A 43 -8.29 1.68 -10.81
N LYS A 44 -9.26 1.89 -11.70
CA LYS A 44 -9.66 0.88 -12.67
C LYS A 44 -8.53 0.66 -13.69
N PRO A 45 -8.41 -0.55 -14.28
CA PRO A 45 -7.43 -0.81 -15.33
C PRO A 45 -7.48 0.19 -16.48
N SER A 46 -8.67 0.67 -16.84
CA SER A 46 -8.85 1.69 -17.90
C SER A 46 -8.31 3.08 -17.57
N HIS A 47 -7.84 3.33 -16.34
CA HIS A 47 -7.28 4.63 -15.96
C HIS A 47 -5.83 4.74 -16.48
N PRO A 48 -5.44 5.83 -17.17
CA PRO A 48 -4.09 5.96 -17.73
C PRO A 48 -2.97 5.75 -16.72
N PHE A 49 -3.10 6.33 -15.52
CA PHE A 49 -2.14 6.13 -14.42
C PHE A 49 -1.99 4.66 -13.99
N HIS A 50 -3.09 3.87 -14.02
CA HIS A 50 -3.01 2.45 -13.68
C HIS A 50 -2.07 1.72 -14.65
N HIS A 51 -2.24 1.95 -15.95
CA HIS A 51 -1.38 1.35 -16.97
C HIS A 51 0.07 1.78 -16.79
N GLN A 52 0.32 3.08 -16.61
CA GLN A 52 1.67 3.61 -16.42
C GLN A 52 2.38 2.96 -15.21
N PHE A 53 1.69 2.87 -14.07
CA PHE A 53 2.26 2.26 -12.87
C PHE A 53 2.44 0.75 -13.02
N ALA A 54 1.47 0.04 -13.63
CA ALA A 54 1.58 -1.38 -13.93
C ALA A 54 2.80 -1.69 -14.81
N THR A 55 3.01 -0.93 -15.89
CA THR A 55 4.18 -1.06 -16.77
C THR A 55 5.49 -0.81 -16.00
N ALA A 56 5.53 0.17 -15.09
CA ALA A 56 6.71 0.41 -14.28
C ALA A 56 7.05 -0.79 -13.37
N LEU A 57 6.03 -1.43 -12.77
CA LEU A 57 6.21 -2.63 -11.95
C LEU A 57 6.65 -3.84 -12.78
N GLU A 58 6.14 -3.97 -14.00
CA GLU A 58 6.56 -4.98 -14.98
C GLU A 58 8.03 -4.82 -15.36
N HIS A 59 8.45 -3.61 -15.71
CA HIS A 59 9.86 -3.30 -16.05
C HIS A 59 10.80 -3.52 -14.87
N LEU A 60 10.37 -3.18 -13.65
CA LEU A 60 11.10 -3.49 -12.42
C LEU A 60 11.23 -5.02 -12.18
N GLY A 61 10.38 -5.82 -12.80
CA GLY A 61 10.36 -7.29 -12.67
C GLY A 61 9.77 -7.79 -11.36
N VAL A 62 9.19 -6.91 -10.53
CA VAL A 62 8.59 -7.31 -9.24
C VAL A 62 7.36 -8.20 -9.43
N VAL A 63 6.71 -8.11 -10.59
CA VAL A 63 5.54 -8.91 -10.98
C VAL A 63 5.89 -10.33 -11.42
N ARG A 64 7.17 -10.68 -11.63
CA ARG A 64 7.54 -12.04 -12.08
C ARG A 64 7.06 -13.09 -11.08
N GLY A 65 6.18 -13.98 -11.50
CA GLY A 65 5.53 -14.99 -10.64
C GLY A 65 4.40 -14.45 -9.76
N ARG A 66 3.86 -13.27 -10.11
CA ARG A 66 2.74 -12.59 -9.46
C ARG A 66 1.79 -12.02 -10.51
N THR A 67 0.59 -11.66 -10.09
CA THR A 67 -0.41 -10.96 -10.89
C THR A 67 -0.69 -9.62 -10.26
N ILE A 68 -0.76 -8.56 -11.06
CA ILE A 68 -1.20 -7.25 -10.59
C ILE A 68 -2.68 -7.34 -10.22
N GLY A 69 -2.97 -7.22 -8.94
CA GLY A 69 -4.31 -7.21 -8.38
C GLY A 69 -4.93 -5.80 -8.42
N PRO A 70 -5.99 -5.58 -7.64
CA PRO A 70 -6.61 -4.26 -7.50
C PRO A 70 -5.60 -3.19 -7.06
N MET A 71 -5.76 -2.01 -7.64
CA MET A 71 -4.97 -0.82 -7.33
C MET A 71 -5.90 0.23 -6.72
N PHE A 72 -5.48 0.85 -5.64
CA PHE A 72 -6.25 1.84 -4.91
C PHE A 72 -5.47 3.14 -4.81
N ALA A 73 -6.13 4.25 -5.11
CA ALA A 73 -5.68 5.55 -4.67
C ALA A 73 -6.21 5.78 -3.25
N LEU A 74 -5.35 6.27 -2.37
CA LEU A 74 -5.65 6.51 -0.97
C LEU A 74 -5.35 7.96 -0.63
N HIS A 75 -6.23 8.57 0.15
CA HIS A 75 -6.02 9.90 0.71
C HIS A 75 -6.20 9.84 2.23
N SER A 76 -5.24 10.42 2.95
CA SER A 76 -5.28 10.57 4.40
C SER A 76 -5.31 12.06 4.74
N LYS A 77 -6.28 12.48 5.56
CA LYS A 77 -6.35 13.87 6.02
C LYS A 77 -5.29 14.14 7.10
N ALA A 78 -4.92 15.41 7.23
CA ALA A 78 -4.10 15.90 8.33
C ALA A 78 -4.66 15.50 9.71
N GLY A 79 -3.76 15.12 10.60
CA GLY A 79 -4.07 14.61 11.93
C GLY A 79 -4.82 13.28 11.92
N CYS A 80 -4.66 12.44 10.88
CA CYS A 80 -5.14 11.06 10.93
C CYS A 80 -4.28 10.22 11.88
N LYS A 81 -4.92 9.33 12.62
CA LYS A 81 -4.28 8.37 13.50
C LYS A 81 -3.71 7.21 12.70
N GLN A 82 -2.69 6.55 13.25
CA GLN A 82 -2.18 5.30 12.72
C GLN A 82 -3.30 4.25 12.68
N GLN A 83 -3.34 3.43 11.61
CA GLN A 83 -4.22 2.26 11.55
C GLN A 83 -3.75 1.20 12.56
N GLN A 84 -4.62 0.25 12.90
CA GLN A 84 -4.18 -0.92 13.69
C GLN A 84 -3.18 -1.74 12.87
N TRP A 85 -2.23 -2.36 13.56
CA TRP A 85 -1.26 -3.28 12.95
C TRP A 85 -1.96 -4.45 12.27
N HIS A 86 -1.61 -4.74 11.03
CA HIS A 86 -2.23 -5.79 10.25
C HIS A 86 -1.31 -6.40 9.20
N TYR A 87 -1.79 -7.48 8.60
CA TYR A 87 -1.32 -8.05 7.35
C TYR A 87 -2.38 -7.81 6.26
N ASP A 88 -1.91 -7.67 5.03
CA ASP A 88 -2.76 -7.63 3.83
C ASP A 88 -3.18 -9.03 3.38
N TYR A 89 -2.39 -10.05 3.75
CA TYR A 89 -2.62 -11.44 3.42
C TYR A 89 -2.77 -12.26 4.69
N ASP A 90 -3.37 -13.45 4.59
CA ASP A 90 -3.41 -14.38 5.71
C ASP A 90 -1.98 -14.85 6.03
N PRO A 91 -1.40 -14.49 7.20
CA PRO A 91 -0.03 -14.85 7.53
C PRO A 91 0.21 -16.36 7.47
N ALA A 92 -0.80 -17.18 7.80
CA ALA A 92 -0.69 -18.64 7.79
C ALA A 92 -0.53 -19.20 6.36
N LEU A 93 -1.01 -18.49 5.34
CA LEU A 93 -0.90 -18.91 3.93
C LEU A 93 0.39 -18.43 3.27
N VAL A 94 1.05 -17.41 3.81
CA VAL A 94 2.22 -16.78 3.17
C VAL A 94 3.56 -17.15 3.82
N GLU A 95 3.56 -17.56 5.09
CA GLU A 95 4.79 -17.77 5.88
C GLU A 95 5.77 -18.75 5.21
N SER A 96 5.26 -19.87 4.70
CA SER A 96 6.04 -20.97 4.12
C SER A 96 6.24 -20.87 2.60
N VAL A 97 5.71 -19.84 1.95
CA VAL A 97 5.72 -19.75 0.49
C VAL A 97 7.00 -19.04 0.01
N ARG A 98 7.76 -19.71 -0.87
CA ARG A 98 9.01 -19.16 -1.44
C ARG A 98 8.79 -17.82 -2.14
N LYS A 99 7.71 -17.70 -2.90
CA LYS A 99 7.33 -16.48 -3.62
C LYS A 99 6.08 -15.90 -2.97
N LYS A 100 6.27 -14.95 -2.07
CA LYS A 100 5.17 -14.30 -1.34
C LYS A 100 4.44 -13.31 -2.24
N PRO A 101 3.13 -13.10 -2.04
CA PRO A 101 2.47 -11.93 -2.59
C PRO A 101 3.04 -10.67 -1.91
N CYS A 102 2.81 -9.50 -2.49
CA CYS A 102 3.37 -8.24 -1.97
C CYS A 102 2.33 -7.13 -1.96
N GLY A 103 2.42 -6.25 -0.98
CA GLY A 103 1.85 -4.90 -1.07
C GLY A 103 2.88 -3.94 -1.65
N VAL A 104 2.41 -2.97 -2.42
CA VAL A 104 3.26 -1.98 -3.08
C VAL A 104 2.65 -0.59 -2.95
N VAL A 105 3.34 0.30 -2.24
CA VAL A 105 2.95 1.70 -2.07
C VAL A 105 3.81 2.58 -2.97
N LEU A 106 3.17 3.34 -3.85
CA LEU A 106 3.79 4.43 -4.60
C LEU A 106 3.42 5.76 -3.96
N ALA A 107 4.43 6.54 -3.59
CA ALA A 107 4.26 7.88 -3.06
C ALA A 107 3.91 8.86 -4.20
N LEU A 108 2.74 9.51 -4.10
CA LEU A 108 2.42 10.66 -4.98
C LEU A 108 2.87 11.99 -4.38
N GLU A 109 3.15 11.99 -3.08
CA GLU A 109 3.54 13.17 -2.30
C GLU A 109 4.73 12.81 -1.40
N ASP A 110 5.61 13.78 -1.19
CA ASP A 110 6.68 13.69 -0.20
C ASP A 110 6.12 13.44 1.20
N GLY A 111 6.87 12.67 1.99
CA GLY A 111 6.45 12.30 3.35
C GLY A 111 5.36 11.23 3.37
N THR A 112 5.09 10.56 2.23
CA THR A 112 4.30 9.33 2.23
C THR A 112 4.98 8.32 3.16
N THR A 113 4.27 7.85 4.18
CA THR A 113 4.87 7.06 5.26
C THR A 113 4.07 5.79 5.52
N LEU A 114 4.77 4.65 5.64
CA LEU A 114 4.21 3.39 6.10
C LEU A 114 4.89 2.96 7.41
N SER A 115 4.12 2.61 8.43
CA SER A 115 4.65 2.10 9.69
C SER A 115 4.90 0.60 9.52
N ILE A 116 6.12 0.15 9.76
CA ILE A 116 6.53 -1.25 9.72
C ILE A 116 6.80 -1.71 11.16
N TYR A 117 6.16 -2.80 11.59
CA TYR A 117 6.28 -3.26 12.97
C TYR A 117 7.71 -3.73 13.27
N GLY A 118 8.30 -3.22 14.35
CA GLY A 118 9.69 -3.50 14.74
C GLY A 118 10.73 -2.56 14.10
N GLU A 119 10.38 -1.87 13.01
CA GLU A 119 11.29 -0.97 12.27
C GLU A 119 10.91 0.51 12.41
N GLY A 120 9.62 0.81 12.65
CA GLY A 120 9.12 2.17 12.78
C GLY A 120 8.56 2.73 11.47
N ASP A 121 8.57 4.06 11.36
CA ASP A 121 7.98 4.78 10.22
C ASP A 121 8.97 4.90 9.06
N VAL A 122 8.56 4.41 7.88
CA VAL A 122 9.35 4.48 6.65
C VAL A 122 8.77 5.55 5.74
N ALA A 123 9.48 6.67 5.61
CA ALA A 123 9.09 7.80 4.77
C ALA A 123 9.64 7.70 3.34
N LEU A 124 8.85 8.16 2.37
CA LEU A 124 9.11 8.13 0.94
C LEU A 124 9.03 9.54 0.35
N LYS A 125 9.81 9.79 -0.70
CA LYS A 125 9.64 10.97 -1.57
C LYS A 125 8.63 10.65 -2.68
N ALA A 126 8.04 11.68 -3.27
CA ALA A 126 7.19 11.53 -4.44
C ALA A 126 7.94 10.75 -5.53
N GLY A 127 7.27 9.75 -6.11
CA GLY A 127 7.81 8.83 -7.10
C GLY A 127 8.57 7.63 -6.53
N ASP A 128 8.89 7.61 -5.24
CA ASP A 128 9.45 6.43 -4.59
C ASP A 128 8.38 5.35 -4.39
N CYS A 129 8.82 4.10 -4.41
CA CYS A 129 7.96 2.95 -4.24
C CYS A 129 8.46 2.05 -3.10
N LEU A 130 7.60 1.73 -2.14
CA LEU A 130 7.87 0.76 -1.08
C LEU A 130 7.16 -0.55 -1.40
N ILE A 131 7.94 -1.62 -1.50
CA ILE A 131 7.47 -2.98 -1.76
C ILE A 131 7.68 -3.79 -0.49
N PHE A 132 6.64 -4.46 0.01
CA PHE A 132 6.72 -5.30 1.19
C PHE A 132 6.03 -6.64 0.96
N ASP A 133 6.59 -7.70 1.54
CA ASP A 133 6.00 -9.04 1.42
C ASP A 133 4.69 -9.17 2.21
N GLY A 134 3.83 -10.10 1.80
CA GLY A 134 2.48 -10.27 2.36
C GLY A 134 2.44 -10.68 3.84
N ASP A 135 3.56 -11.13 4.41
CA ASP A 135 3.73 -11.41 5.84
C ASP A 135 4.36 -10.23 6.60
N CYS A 136 4.53 -9.08 5.96
CA CYS A 136 4.99 -7.87 6.62
C CYS A 136 3.86 -7.27 7.47
N VAL A 137 4.07 -7.24 8.79
CA VAL A 137 3.17 -6.52 9.71
C VAL A 137 3.39 -5.03 9.53
N HIS A 138 2.33 -4.32 9.14
CA HIS A 138 2.41 -2.90 8.86
C HIS A 138 1.12 -2.18 9.28
N ALA A 139 1.16 -0.84 9.17
CA ALA A 139 0.01 0.02 9.34
C ALA A 139 0.18 1.29 8.51
N GLY A 140 -0.93 1.85 8.02
CA GLY A 140 -0.90 3.23 7.55
C GLY A 140 -0.56 4.17 8.71
N SER A 141 0.51 4.95 8.53
CA SER A 141 1.10 5.83 9.55
C SER A 141 0.19 7.01 9.88
N LYS A 142 0.34 7.60 11.07
CA LYS A 142 -0.26 8.90 11.34
C LYS A 142 0.33 9.96 10.41
N TYR A 143 -0.44 10.98 10.08
CA TYR A 143 0.04 12.09 9.25
C TYR A 143 -0.29 13.43 9.87
N GLU A 144 0.69 14.33 9.93
CA GLU A 144 0.49 15.73 10.35
C GLU A 144 -0.09 16.58 9.21
N LYS A 145 0.32 16.31 7.97
CA LYS A 145 -0.20 16.93 6.74
C LYS A 145 -1.04 15.93 5.96
N ALA A 146 -1.94 16.39 5.09
CA ALA A 146 -2.66 15.46 4.22
C ALA A 146 -1.67 14.74 3.28
N ASN A 147 -2.01 13.53 2.85
CA ASN A 147 -1.15 12.73 1.99
C ASN A 147 -1.94 11.73 1.13
N THR A 148 -1.60 11.72 -0.16
CA THR A 148 -2.17 10.93 -1.24
C THR A 148 -1.12 9.98 -1.80
N ARG A 149 -1.51 8.74 -2.02
CA ARG A 149 -0.62 7.65 -2.46
C ARG A 149 -1.40 6.57 -3.18
N VAL A 150 -0.71 5.68 -3.86
CA VAL A 150 -1.31 4.52 -4.52
C VAL A 150 -0.81 3.24 -3.86
N HIS A 151 -1.73 2.33 -3.55
CA HIS A 151 -1.43 0.98 -3.06
C HIS A 151 -1.90 -0.04 -4.10
N VAL A 152 -1.04 -0.98 -4.47
CA VAL A 152 -1.40 -2.11 -5.34
C VAL A 152 -1.00 -3.43 -4.71
N TYR A 153 -1.86 -4.42 -4.86
CA TYR A 153 -1.63 -5.79 -4.43
C TYR A 153 -0.98 -6.58 -5.57
N LEU A 154 0.13 -7.27 -5.30
CA LEU A 154 0.75 -8.22 -6.22
C LEU A 154 0.47 -9.62 -5.72
N ASP A 155 -0.59 -10.22 -6.25
CA ASP A 155 -1.10 -11.51 -5.82
C ASP A 155 -0.28 -12.66 -6.43
N VAL A 156 -0.28 -13.83 -5.78
CA VAL A 156 0.35 -15.05 -6.29
C VAL A 156 -0.77 -16.03 -6.65
N PRO A 157 -0.78 -16.66 -7.83
CA PRO A 157 -1.91 -17.49 -8.27
C PRO A 157 -2.31 -18.62 -7.31
N THR A 158 -1.38 -19.11 -6.49
CA THR A 158 -1.61 -20.20 -5.53
C THR A 158 -2.13 -19.73 -4.17
N ILE A 159 -2.30 -18.42 -3.95
CA ILE A 159 -2.75 -17.85 -2.67
C ILE A 159 -3.99 -17.01 -2.94
N ASP A 160 -5.13 -17.47 -2.44
CA ASP A 160 -6.38 -16.73 -2.56
C ASP A 160 -6.42 -15.56 -1.56
N ARG A 161 -6.32 -14.33 -2.08
CA ARG A 161 -6.51 -13.13 -1.26
C ARG A 161 -8.01 -12.86 -1.13
N ARG A 162 -8.54 -13.05 0.08
CA ARG A 162 -9.92 -12.64 0.39
C ARG A 162 -10.05 -11.12 0.30
N LEU A 163 -10.79 -10.66 -0.72
CA LEU A 163 -11.07 -9.24 -0.91
C LEU A 163 -11.77 -8.65 0.32
N ASN A 164 -11.45 -7.38 0.63
CA ASN A 164 -12.01 -6.63 1.77
C ASN A 164 -11.79 -7.26 3.14
N ARG A 165 -10.78 -8.13 3.29
CA ARG A 165 -10.39 -8.71 4.57
C ARG A 165 -9.03 -8.17 5.00
N THR A 166 -8.96 -7.73 6.26
CA THR A 166 -7.73 -7.32 6.94
C THR A 166 -7.44 -8.31 8.06
N TRP A 167 -6.18 -8.70 8.23
CA TRP A 167 -5.76 -9.64 9.26
C TRP A 167 -5.04 -8.89 10.38
N PHE A 168 -5.72 -8.66 11.50
CA PHE A 168 -5.13 -7.90 12.60
C PHE A 168 -3.99 -8.66 13.27
N PHE A 169 -2.87 -7.96 13.44
CA PHE A 169 -1.75 -8.47 14.21
C PHE A 169 -2.11 -8.44 15.69
N GLN A 170 -2.13 -9.62 16.31
CA GLN A 170 -2.19 -9.76 17.75
C GLN A 170 -0.78 -10.08 18.23
N LYS A 171 -0.20 -9.19 19.04
CA LYS A 171 1.03 -9.51 19.77
C LYS A 171 0.69 -10.68 20.68
N LYS A 172 1.14 -11.89 20.33
CA LYS A 172 1.09 -13.01 21.26
C LYS A 172 1.80 -12.53 22.52
N ASN A 173 1.15 -12.64 23.67
CA ASN A 173 1.81 -12.47 24.96
C ASN A 173 2.88 -13.56 25.03
N LEU A 174 4.10 -13.25 24.58
CA LEU A 174 5.28 -13.94 25.05
C LEU A 174 5.29 -13.64 26.54
N SER A 175 4.73 -14.57 27.32
CA SER A 175 4.93 -14.57 28.75
C SER A 175 6.45 -14.70 28.96
N PRO A 176 7.05 -13.92 29.87
CA PRO A 176 8.47 -14.02 30.16
C PRO A 176 8.88 -15.44 30.56
#